data_AF-A0A7C0XIT3-F1
#
_entry.id   AF-A0A7C0XIT3-F1
#
_cell.length_a   1.000
_cell.length_b   1.000
_cell.length_c   1.000
_cell.angle_alpha   90.00
_cell.angle_beta   90.00
_cell.angle_gamma   90.00
#
_symmetry.space_group_name_H-M   'P 1'
#
loop_
_entity.id
_entity.type
_entity.pdbx_description
1 polymer ?
#
loop_
_entity_poly.entity_id
_entity_poly.type
_entity_poly.pdbx_seq_one_letter_code
_entity_poly.pdbx_strand_id
1 'polypeptide(L)'
;MKTLVFAFLFFALTVEWLFARFALPPQFRPDLFLYIVFICASTMKPFEHLLFSTTLGYLLDCFSGCLWGFHVATYVFAVSLIRLTSKRVEMRSYLYQFVILSLCAGLQGVFLLLYWCGAGGKGDFAFFANAILVRTAVVVVFGIPAVELGMRILARKGNFQ
;
A
#
# COMPACT_ATOMS: atom_id res chain seq x y z
N MET A 1 -18.10 7.99 -4.59
CA MET A 1 -17.32 6.81 -4.12
C MET A 1 -16.60 6.20 -5.29
N LYS A 2 -17.31 5.66 -6.30
CA LYS A 2 -16.72 5.22 -7.56
C LYS A 2 -15.79 6.27 -8.17
N THR A 3 -16.23 7.53 -8.23
CA THR A 3 -15.42 8.65 -8.76
C THR A 3 -14.15 8.96 -7.95
N LEU A 4 -14.18 8.83 -6.62
CA LEU A 4 -13.02 9.16 -5.76
C LEU A 4 -12.00 8.03 -5.75
N VAL A 5 -12.46 6.78 -5.65
CA VAL A 5 -11.59 5.61 -5.79
C VAL A 5 -10.97 5.60 -7.18
N PHE A 6 -11.75 5.91 -8.23
CA PHE A 6 -11.24 6.05 -9.59
C PHE A 6 -10.24 7.20 -9.74
N ALA A 7 -10.52 8.38 -9.17
CA ALA A 7 -9.59 9.50 -9.20
C ALA A 7 -8.29 9.18 -8.45
N PHE A 8 -8.36 8.51 -7.31
CA PHE A 8 -7.17 8.09 -6.57
C PHE A 8 -6.40 6.97 -7.27
N LEU A 9 -7.08 5.98 -7.86
CA LEU A 9 -6.47 4.97 -8.73
C LEU A 9 -5.73 5.63 -9.90
N PHE A 10 -6.38 6.58 -10.57
CA PHE A 10 -5.79 7.33 -11.68
C PHE A 10 -4.59 8.15 -11.22
N PHE A 11 -4.69 8.82 -10.08
CA PHE A 11 -3.58 9.54 -9.47
C PHE A 11 -2.40 8.61 -9.14
N ALA A 12 -2.66 7.49 -8.46
CA ALA A 12 -1.63 6.50 -8.11
C ALA A 12 -0.95 5.92 -9.35
N LEU A 13 -1.73 5.56 -10.38
CA LEU A 13 -1.20 5.12 -11.68
C LEU A 13 -0.35 6.20 -12.34
N THR A 14 -0.78 7.45 -12.30
CA THR A 14 -0.04 8.58 -12.89
C THR A 14 1.28 8.80 -12.16
N VAL A 15 1.30 8.71 -10.84
CA VAL A 15 2.52 8.85 -10.03
C VAL A 15 3.49 7.70 -10.29
N GLU A 16 3.03 6.45 -10.33
CA GLU A 16 3.87 5.30 -10.69
C GLU A 16 4.44 5.43 -12.10
N TRP A 17 3.62 5.87 -13.05
CA TRP A 17 4.07 6.14 -14.42
C TRP A 17 5.15 7.23 -14.45
N LEU A 18 5.01 8.31 -13.67
CA LEU A 18 6.04 9.35 -13.55
C LEU A 18 7.34 8.79 -12.95
N PHE A 19 7.27 7.95 -11.91
CA PHE A 19 8.45 7.31 -11.33
C PHE A 19 9.18 6.43 -12.34
N ALA A 20 8.42 5.67 -13.14
CA ALA A 20 8.97 4.88 -14.24
C ALA A 20 9.61 5.78 -15.32
N ARG A 21 8.91 6.86 -15.72
CA ARG A 21 9.36 7.80 -16.76
C ARG A 21 10.66 8.53 -16.39
N PHE A 22 10.81 8.92 -15.13
CA PHE A 22 11.99 9.62 -14.64
C PHE A 22 13.08 8.68 -14.09
N ALA A 23 12.92 7.36 -14.25
CA ALA A 23 13.86 6.35 -13.79
C ALA A 23 14.25 6.52 -12.31
N LEU A 24 13.29 6.89 -11.46
CA LEU A 24 13.54 7.11 -10.03
C LEU A 24 14.12 5.82 -9.41
N PRO A 25 15.13 5.86 -8.52
CA PRO A 25 15.65 4.62 -7.95
C PRO A 25 14.56 3.86 -7.15
N PRO A 26 14.53 2.51 -7.17
CA PRO A 26 13.45 1.73 -6.58
C PRO A 26 13.19 2.01 -5.08
N GLN A 27 14.23 2.37 -4.33
CA GLN A 27 14.12 2.74 -2.93
C GLN A 27 13.26 3.99 -2.69
N PHE A 28 13.15 4.87 -3.69
CA PHE A 28 12.37 6.12 -3.63
C PHE A 28 10.95 6.00 -4.21
N ARG A 29 10.52 4.80 -4.62
CA ARG A 29 9.18 4.55 -5.18
C ARG A 29 8.25 4.00 -4.09
N PRO A 30 7.45 4.84 -3.42
CA PRO A 30 6.47 4.38 -2.44
C PRO A 30 5.28 3.71 -3.13
N ASP A 31 4.71 2.68 -2.49
CA ASP A 31 3.49 2.04 -2.96
C ASP A 31 2.26 2.81 -2.47
N LEU A 32 1.64 3.57 -3.38
CA LEU A 32 0.42 4.33 -3.10
C LEU A 32 -0.86 3.48 -3.12
N PHE A 33 -0.83 2.32 -3.76
CA PHE A 33 -1.99 1.44 -3.90
C PHE A 33 -2.30 0.67 -2.61
N LEU A 34 -1.31 0.50 -1.73
CA LEU A 34 -1.51 -0.02 -0.38
C LEU A 34 -2.61 0.74 0.38
N TYR A 35 -2.73 2.06 0.18
CA TYR A 35 -3.75 2.87 0.85
C TYR A 35 -5.16 2.55 0.33
N ILE A 36 -5.29 2.19 -0.94
CA ILE A 36 -6.56 1.75 -1.55
C ILE A 36 -6.99 0.44 -0.92
N VAL A 37 -6.06 -0.52 -0.83
CA VAL A 37 -6.28 -1.80 -0.16
C VAL A 37 -6.78 -1.58 1.26
N PHE A 38 -6.19 -0.63 1.99
CA PHE A 38 -6.62 -0.29 3.34
C PHE A 38 -8.03 0.31 3.38
N ILE A 39 -8.34 1.31 2.55
CA ILE A 39 -9.66 1.96 2.50
C ILE A 39 -10.76 0.96 2.14
N CYS A 40 -10.51 0.09 1.15
CA CYS A 40 -11.47 -0.91 0.68
C CYS A 40 -11.88 -1.91 1.76
N ALA A 41 -11.03 -2.14 2.77
CA ALA A 41 -11.29 -3.06 3.87
C ALA A 41 -12.60 -2.76 4.63
N SER A 42 -12.97 -1.49 4.72
CA SER A 42 -14.21 -1.04 5.37
C SER A 42 -15.48 -1.25 4.54
N THR A 43 -15.34 -1.46 3.23
CA THR A 43 -16.48 -1.53 2.29
C THR A 43 -16.75 -2.92 1.73
N MET A 44 -15.73 -3.76 1.69
CA MET A 44 -15.78 -5.07 1.02
C MET A 44 -15.89 -6.19 2.05
N LYS A 45 -16.55 -7.29 1.67
CA LYS A 45 -16.52 -8.53 2.45
C LYS A 45 -15.10 -9.11 2.45
N PRO A 46 -14.73 -9.97 3.43
CA PRO A 46 -13.37 -10.49 3.54
C PRO A 46 -12.84 -11.16 2.25
N PHE A 47 -13.66 -12.00 1.61
CA PHE A 47 -13.27 -12.69 0.38
C PHE A 47 -13.13 -11.73 -0.81
N GLU A 48 -14.07 -10.80 -0.98
CA GLU A 48 -14.03 -9.77 -2.04
C GLU A 48 -12.79 -8.88 -1.89
N HIS A 49 -12.46 -8.51 -0.65
CA HIS A 49 -11.30 -7.68 -0.34
C HIS A 49 -9.99 -8.41 -0.60
N LEU A 50 -9.90 -9.69 -0.24
CA LEU A 50 -8.75 -10.52 -0.54
C LEU A 50 -8.57 -10.67 -2.05
N LEU A 51 -9.65 -11.01 -2.78
CA LEU A 51 -9.62 -11.15 -4.24
C LEU A 51 -9.18 -9.84 -4.92
N PHE A 52 -9.79 -8.71 -4.54
CA PHE A 52 -9.41 -7.38 -5.03
C PHE A 52 -7.93 -7.09 -4.79
N SER A 53 -7.44 -7.36 -3.58
CA SER A 53 -6.07 -7.08 -3.18
C SER A 53 -5.07 -7.95 -3.92
N THR A 54 -5.35 -9.24 -4.10
CA THR A 54 -4.53 -10.16 -4.89
C THR A 54 -4.49 -9.74 -6.35
N THR A 55 -5.64 -9.42 -6.96
CA THR A 55 -5.71 -8.96 -8.35
C THR A 55 -4.96 -7.64 -8.55
N LEU A 56 -5.15 -6.67 -7.65
CA LEU A 56 -4.46 -5.38 -7.73
C LEU A 56 -2.95 -5.56 -7.58
N GLY A 57 -2.51 -6.34 -6.59
CA GLY A 57 -1.08 -6.64 -6.40
C GLY A 57 -0.47 -7.31 -7.63
N TYR A 58 -1.16 -8.29 -8.23
CA TYR A 58 -0.70 -8.97 -9.43
C TYR A 58 -0.55 -8.00 -10.62
N LEU A 59 -1.51 -7.09 -10.81
CA LEU A 59 -1.44 -6.07 -11.86
C LEU A 59 -0.24 -5.14 -11.65
N LEU A 60 0.01 -4.71 -10.42
CA LEU A 60 1.16 -3.84 -10.10
C LEU A 60 2.49 -4.55 -10.29
N ASP A 61 2.60 -5.80 -9.85
CA ASP A 61 3.78 -6.62 -10.12
C ASP A 61 4.03 -6.75 -11.63
N CYS A 62 2.99 -6.98 -12.44
CA CYS A 62 3.09 -6.97 -13.91
C CYS A 62 3.57 -5.62 -14.46
N PHE A 63 2.96 -4.51 -14.05
CA PHE A 63 3.31 -3.17 -14.56
C PHE A 63 4.66 -2.66 -14.06
N SER A 64 5.16 -3.18 -12.94
CA SER A 64 6.52 -2.91 -12.45
C SER A 64 7.61 -3.53 -13.34
N GLY A 65 7.23 -4.36 -14.33
CA GLY A 65 8.13 -5.07 -15.23
C GLY A 65 8.74 -6.34 -14.61
N CYS A 66 8.20 -6.80 -13.48
CA CYS A 66 8.87 -7.75 -12.61
C CYS A 66 7.83 -8.50 -11.73
N LEU A 67 7.48 -9.74 -12.10
CA LEU A 67 6.41 -10.53 -11.47
C LEU A 67 6.90 -11.30 -10.23
N TRP A 68 7.37 -10.58 -9.21
CA TRP A 68 7.95 -11.18 -8.00
C TRP A 68 6.91 -11.51 -6.93
N GLY A 69 5.68 -11.02 -7.08
CA GLY A 69 4.62 -11.22 -6.09
C GLY A 69 4.76 -10.35 -4.85
N PHE A 70 5.63 -9.32 -4.85
CA PHE A 70 5.87 -8.49 -3.66
C PHE A 70 4.64 -7.67 -3.28
N HIS A 71 3.95 -7.09 -4.26
CA HIS A 71 2.71 -6.37 -4.01
C HIS A 71 1.62 -7.34 -3.56
N VAL A 72 1.48 -8.49 -4.24
CA VAL A 72 0.52 -9.54 -3.83
C VAL A 72 0.75 -9.97 -2.38
N ALA A 73 1.97 -10.35 -2.02
CA ALA A 73 2.31 -10.82 -0.68
C ALA A 73 2.04 -9.74 0.38
N THR A 74 2.45 -8.49 0.12
CA THR A 74 2.23 -7.39 1.05
C THR A 74 0.73 -7.10 1.22
N TYR A 75 -0.05 -7.11 0.14
CA TYR A 75 -1.46 -6.80 0.21
C TYR A 75 -2.25 -7.91 0.89
N VAL A 76 -1.95 -9.17 0.60
CA VAL A 76 -2.54 -10.31 1.32
C VAL A 76 -2.22 -10.23 2.81
N PHE A 77 -0.98 -9.90 3.17
CA PHE A 77 -0.59 -9.67 4.56
C PHE A 77 -1.38 -8.52 5.19
N ALA A 78 -1.49 -7.38 4.51
CA ALA A 78 -2.23 -6.21 4.97
C ALA A 78 -3.71 -6.53 5.20
N VAL A 79 -4.38 -7.16 4.23
CA VAL A 79 -5.78 -7.59 4.36
C VAL A 79 -5.95 -8.53 5.55
N SER A 80 -5.08 -9.54 5.67
CA SER A 80 -5.15 -10.51 6.76
C SER A 80 -5.03 -9.82 8.12
N LEU A 81 -4.05 -8.93 8.27
CA LEU A 81 -3.82 -8.20 9.51
C LEU A 81 -4.98 -7.26 9.83
N ILE A 82 -5.51 -6.55 8.84
CA ILE A 82 -6.68 -5.67 9.02
C ILE A 82 -7.88 -6.49 9.50
N ARG A 83 -8.17 -7.64 8.90
CA ARG A 83 -9.32 -8.48 9.29
C ARG A 83 -9.18 -9.10 10.67
N LEU A 84 -7.97 -9.50 11.06
CA LEU A 84 -7.71 -10.03 12.41
C LEU A 84 -7.89 -8.96 13.49
N THR A 85 -7.48 -7.73 13.18
CA THR A 85 -7.44 -6.63 14.15
C THR A 85 -8.72 -5.77 14.16
N SER A 86 -9.48 -5.71 13.06
CA SER A 86 -10.67 -4.86 12.93
C SER A 86 -11.78 -5.20 13.93
N LYS A 87 -11.78 -6.42 14.49
CA LYS A 87 -12.71 -6.82 15.55
C LYS A 87 -12.34 -6.26 16.93
N ARG A 88 -11.10 -5.81 17.11
CA ARG A 88 -10.54 -5.39 18.40
C ARG A 88 -10.10 -3.93 18.42
N VAL A 89 -9.93 -3.31 17.25
CA VAL A 89 -9.36 -1.98 17.11
C VAL A 89 -10.18 -1.15 16.13
N GLU A 90 -10.40 0.12 16.48
CA GLU A 90 -11.04 1.08 15.59
C GLU A 90 -10.14 1.40 14.40
N MET A 91 -10.59 1.08 13.18
CA MET A 91 -9.84 1.34 11.95
C MET A 91 -9.59 2.83 11.67
N ARG A 92 -10.34 3.71 12.34
CA ARG A 92 -10.18 5.17 12.27
C ARG A 92 -9.08 5.71 13.20
N SER A 93 -8.57 4.88 14.11
CA SER A 93 -7.46 5.29 14.98
C SER A 93 -6.21 5.56 14.15
N TYR A 94 -5.64 6.76 14.29
CA TYR A 94 -4.40 7.14 13.62
C TYR A 94 -3.24 6.21 14.00
N LEU A 95 -3.18 5.80 15.27
CA LEU A 95 -2.15 4.88 15.75
C LEU A 95 -2.28 3.51 15.06
N TYR A 96 -3.50 3.02 14.89
CA TYR A 96 -3.76 1.78 14.17
C TYR A 96 -3.31 1.87 12.71
N GLN A 97 -3.74 2.92 12.00
CA GLN A 97 -3.35 3.16 10.61
C GLN A 97 -1.83 3.26 10.46
N PHE A 98 -1.18 4.03 11.33
CA PHE A 98 0.28 4.19 11.34
C PHE A 98 1.00 2.86 11.53
N VAL A 99 0.59 2.05 12.52
CA VAL A 99 1.24 0.77 12.81
C VAL A 99 1.10 -0.19 11.63
N ILE A 100 -0.11 -0.40 11.12
CA ILE A 100 -0.36 -1.35 10.03
C ILE A 100 0.37 -0.93 8.75
N LEU A 101 0.27 0.34 8.37
CA LEU A 101 0.91 0.85 7.16
C LEU A 101 2.43 0.85 7.28
N SER A 102 2.99 1.16 8.45
CA SER A 102 4.44 1.11 8.69
C SER A 102 4.98 -0.32 8.67
N LEU A 103 4.24 -1.29 9.20
CA LEU A 103 4.60 -2.71 9.09
C LEU A 103 4.64 -3.17 7.62
N CYS A 104 3.64 -2.80 6.84
CA CYS A 104 3.59 -3.12 5.41
C CYS A 104 4.73 -2.43 4.63
N ALA A 105 5.00 -1.15 4.92
CA ALA A 105 6.12 -0.41 4.36
C ALA A 105 7.48 -1.06 4.67
N GLY A 106 7.66 -1.54 5.91
CA GLY A 106 8.85 -2.28 6.32
C GLY A 106 9.00 -3.59 5.56
N LEU A 107 7.92 -4.37 5.45
CA LEU A 107 7.90 -5.63 4.68
C LEU A 107 8.26 -5.40 3.20
N GLN A 108 7.71 -4.35 2.57
CA GLN A 108 8.08 -3.97 1.21
C GLN A 108 9.55 -3.55 1.09
N GLY A 109 10.08 -2.85 2.10
CA GLY A 109 11.50 -2.52 2.17
C GLY A 109 12.39 -3.77 2.20
N VAL A 110 11.99 -4.79 2.95
CA VAL A 110 12.68 -6.09 3.00
C VAL A 110 12.65 -6.78 1.65
N PHE A 111 11.46 -6.91 1.02
CA PHE A 111 11.35 -7.51 -0.30
C PHE A 111 12.18 -6.78 -1.35
N LEU A 112 12.19 -5.45 -1.32
CA LEU A 112 12.99 -4.65 -2.24
C LEU A 112 14.49 -4.85 -2.04
N LEU A 113 14.96 -4.93 -0.79
CA LEU A 113 16.36 -5.23 -0.49
C LEU A 113 16.75 -6.60 -1.04
N LEU A 114 15.95 -7.63 -0.76
CA LEU A 114 16.19 -8.99 -1.24
C LEU A 114 16.24 -9.06 -2.77
N TYR A 115 15.31 -8.37 -3.44
CA TYR A 115 15.31 -8.24 -4.89
C TYR A 115 16.58 -7.59 -5.42
N TRP A 116 16.98 -6.45 -4.83
CA TRP A 116 18.15 -5.71 -5.29
C TRP A 116 19.44 -6.52 -5.13
N CYS A 117 19.59 -7.24 -4.02
CA CYS A 117 20.69 -8.19 -3.81
C CYS A 117 20.66 -9.33 -4.85
N GLY A 118 19.48 -9.90 -5.13
CA GLY A 118 19.31 -10.97 -6.11
C GLY A 118 19.56 -10.53 -7.56
N ALA A 119 19.28 -9.28 -7.89
CA ALA A 119 19.51 -8.68 -9.20
C ALA A 119 20.99 -8.31 -9.45
N GLY A 120 21.91 -8.68 -8.56
CA GLY A 120 23.34 -8.36 -8.67
C GLY A 120 23.71 -6.94 -8.21
N GLY A 121 22.75 -6.20 -7.63
CA GLY A 121 23.01 -4.93 -6.97
C GLY A 121 23.72 -5.13 -5.63
N LYS A 122 24.55 -4.17 -5.22
CA LYS A 122 25.09 -4.12 -3.86
C LYS A 122 24.01 -3.53 -2.93
N GLY A 123 23.08 -4.36 -2.48
CA GLY A 123 22.14 -3.98 -1.43
C GLY A 123 22.88 -3.84 -0.12
N ASP A 124 22.92 -2.62 0.41
CA ASP A 124 23.52 -2.33 1.70
C ASP A 124 22.45 -1.81 2.68
N PHE A 125 22.87 -1.57 3.92
CA PHE A 125 22.00 -1.02 4.94
C PHE A 125 21.45 0.36 4.55
N ALA A 126 22.22 1.17 3.81
CA ALA A 126 21.79 2.50 3.39
C ALA A 126 20.63 2.43 2.38
N PHE A 127 20.68 1.48 1.43
CA PHE A 127 19.57 1.20 0.52
C PHE A 127 18.29 0.86 1.28
N PHE A 128 18.39 -0.08 2.22
CA PHE A 128 17.25 -0.49 3.05
C PHE A 128 16.70 0.65 3.92
N ALA A 129 17.59 1.39 4.58
CA ALA A 129 17.21 2.54 5.40
C ALA A 129 16.50 3.62 4.60
N ASN A 130 17.00 3.95 3.41
CA ASN A 130 16.34 4.89 2.49
C ASN A 130 14.98 4.37 2.03
N ALA A 131 14.89 3.08 1.68
CA ALA A 131 13.64 2.46 1.24
C ALA A 131 12.55 2.53 2.31
N ILE A 132 12.90 2.26 3.57
CA ILE A 132 11.98 2.38 4.70
C ILE A 132 11.63 3.84 4.96
N LEU A 133 12.64 4.72 5.04
CA LEU A 133 12.43 6.13 5.37
C LEU A 133 11.48 6.80 4.40
N VAL A 134 11.65 6.58 3.10
CA VAL A 134 10.76 7.15 2.07
C VAL A 134 9.35 6.60 2.23
N ARG A 135 9.18 5.28 2.39
CA ARG A 135 7.86 4.67 2.53
C ARG A 135 7.15 5.14 3.80
N THR A 136 7.85 5.19 4.93
CA THR A 136 7.32 5.70 6.19
C THR A 136 6.96 7.19 6.09
N ALA A 137 7.80 8.01 5.46
CA ALA A 137 7.51 9.42 5.23
C ALA A 137 6.24 9.58 4.38
N VAL A 138 6.10 8.80 3.31
CA VAL A 138 4.92 8.84 2.44
C VAL A 138 3.67 8.31 3.16
N VAL A 139 3.80 7.28 4.00
CA VAL A 139 2.72 6.80 4.87
C VAL A 139 2.22 7.92 5.78
N VAL A 140 3.12 8.66 6.42
CA VAL A 140 2.75 9.73 7.37
C VAL A 140 2.15 10.94 6.64
N VAL A 141 2.78 11.38 5.54
CA VAL A 141 2.40 12.62 4.85
C VAL A 141 1.19 12.43 3.95
N PHE A 142 1.09 11.29 3.25
CA PHE A 142 0.05 11.05 2.25
C PHE A 142 -0.87 9.88 2.62
N GLY A 143 -0.32 8.79 3.13
CA GLY A 143 -1.06 7.56 3.41
C GLY A 143 -2.16 7.74 4.45
N ILE A 144 -1.80 8.16 5.66
CA ILE A 144 -2.74 8.37 6.77
C ILE A 144 -3.81 9.40 6.41
N PRO A 145 -3.48 10.60 5.87
CA PRO A 145 -4.50 11.55 5.43
C PRO A 145 -5.43 11.01 4.35
N ALA A 146 -4.92 10.25 3.37
CA ALA A 146 -5.73 9.64 2.33
C ALA A 146 -6.69 8.58 2.89
N VAL A 147 -6.21 7.72 3.80
CA VAL A 147 -7.03 6.71 4.47
C VAL A 147 -8.12 7.36 5.30
N GLU A 148 -7.77 8.35 6.14
CA GLU A 148 -8.74 9.05 6.99
C GLU A 148 -9.81 9.78 6.15
N LEU A 149 -9.40 10.45 5.07
CA LEU A 149 -10.34 11.08 4.14
C LEU A 149 -11.27 10.04 3.50
N GLY A 150 -10.73 8.92 3.03
CA GLY A 150 -11.50 7.81 2.48
C GLY A 150 -12.55 7.30 3.46
N MET A 151 -12.13 7.00 4.69
CA MET A 151 -13.00 6.50 5.76
C MET A 151 -14.11 7.49 6.13
N ARG A 152 -13.80 8.80 6.21
CA ARG A 152 -14.81 9.86 6.48
C ARG A 152 -15.87 9.93 5.39
N ILE A 153 -15.46 9.83 4.12
CA ILE A 153 -16.37 9.90 2.98
C ILE A 153 -17.31 8.69 2.96
N LEU A 154 -16.80 7.52 3.36
CA LEU A 154 -17.59 6.31 3.49
C LEU A 154 -18.58 6.38 4.65
N ALA A 155 -18.16 6.91 5.80
CA ALA A 155 -19.04 7.12 6.95
C ALA A 155 -20.22 8.06 6.64
N ARG A 156 -19.99 9.14 5.89
CA ARG A 156 -21.06 10.07 5.46
C ARG A 156 -22.12 9.44 4.57
N LYS A 157 -21.83 8.31 3.91
CA LYS A 157 -22.77 7.62 3.02
C LYS A 157 -23.65 6.58 3.72
N GLY A 158 -23.59 6.48 5.05
CA GLY A 158 -24.40 5.53 5.82
C GLY A 158 -23.88 4.09 5.79
N ASN A 159 -22.67 3.85 5.29
CA ASN A 159 -22.05 2.52 5.21
C ASN A 159 -21.22 2.16 6.46
N PHE A 160 -21.38 2.90 7.56
CA PHE A 160 -20.71 2.60 8.84
C PHE A 160 -21.77 2.42 9.93
N GLN A 161 -22.04 1.16 10.26
CA GLN A 161 -22.37 0.71 11.62
C GLN A 161 -21.31 -0.30 12.02
#